data_AF-A0A383W9V3-F1
#
_entry.id   AF-A0A383W9V3-F1
#
_cell.length_a   1.000
_cell.length_b   1.000
_cell.length_c   1.000
_cell.angle_alpha   90.00
_cell.angle_beta   90.00
_cell.angle_gamma   90.00
#
_symmetry.space_group_name_H-M   'P 1'
#
loop_
_entity.id
_entity.type
_entity.pdbx_description
1 polymer ?
#
loop_
_entity_poly.entity_id
_entity_poly.type
_entity_poly.pdbx_seq_one_letter_code
_entity_poly.pdbx_strand_id
1 'polypeptide(L)'
;MPRNRSSSRTSSSSSSSSSAIRSLQLPQKAVVTRALQPHTYGGHCTCCGGEHWLDCTPEAAEQARQLLATIHSHGRLDFDCAQPDPRFDLDMLFTKGPGRMIGVLVAVDSQGSSHVLKAFSGQITETWHIPGWVGPVAGITNSSPLYVRTRAVIERCSARLAQLEQAAGGKQHHRKQKQQQQQQQQMQPATPGNQTASSSSSSSGVLQQFLQEQQQLLKRRRKRLSHGLLEQIQHSYSSSTVAGQPLSLLDVYLQYTRQYNPALPVTRAGQFVGMPAGAGDCCAPKLLHAAAAAGLTPTGLTEVWCGSAPGTATKAKMGRPITDNGLDPSSSRLHMQFYGMCDKCQALLGSMLCTASCGSSSTVSSSSSSSSNPNCSTVSCSMKGGS
;
A
#
# COMPACT_ATOMS: atom_id res chain seq x y z
N MET A 1 -25.78 -5.22 -78.92
CA MET A 1 -25.95 -4.11 -77.96
C MET A 1 -26.90 -4.59 -76.86
N PRO A 2 -26.61 -4.46 -75.56
CA PRO A 2 -25.33 -4.48 -74.83
C PRO A 2 -25.33 -5.54 -73.67
N ARG A 3 -24.17 -6.15 -73.34
CA ARG A 3 -23.32 -5.99 -72.11
C ARG A 3 -23.93 -6.49 -70.79
N ASN A 4 -23.23 -7.07 -69.81
CA ASN A 4 -21.93 -7.75 -69.65
C ASN A 4 -21.87 -8.24 -68.18
N ARG A 5 -21.34 -9.45 -67.95
CA ARG A 5 -20.50 -9.92 -66.82
C ARG A 5 -20.90 -9.81 -65.33
N SER A 6 -21.15 -11.01 -64.77
CA SER A 6 -20.42 -11.71 -63.69
C SER A 6 -20.18 -11.03 -62.33
N SER A 7 -20.54 -11.73 -61.24
CA SER A 7 -19.63 -12.13 -60.14
C SER A 7 -20.35 -12.94 -59.05
N SER A 8 -19.99 -14.22 -58.93
CA SER A 8 -20.33 -15.10 -57.81
C SER A 8 -19.41 -14.81 -56.61
N ARG A 9 -19.99 -14.52 -55.44
CA ARG A 9 -19.26 -14.46 -54.16
C ARG A 9 -19.77 -15.56 -53.24
N THR A 10 -18.90 -16.54 -53.01
CA THR A 10 -19.01 -17.55 -51.97
C THR A 10 -18.70 -16.95 -50.60
N SER A 11 -19.52 -17.31 -49.63
CA SER A 11 -19.45 -16.97 -48.21
C SER A 11 -18.38 -17.78 -47.48
N SER A 12 -17.46 -17.10 -46.79
CA SER A 12 -16.62 -17.68 -45.76
C SER A 12 -16.45 -16.69 -44.62
N SER A 13 -17.18 -16.93 -43.54
CA SER A 13 -17.15 -16.19 -42.28
C SER A 13 -16.00 -16.67 -41.40
N SER A 14 -14.98 -15.84 -41.23
CA SER A 14 -13.95 -16.01 -40.20
C SER A 14 -13.79 -14.69 -39.44
N SER A 15 -14.54 -14.54 -38.36
CA SER A 15 -14.47 -13.43 -37.42
C SER A 15 -13.24 -13.59 -36.52
N SER A 16 -12.11 -12.98 -36.92
CA SER A 16 -10.95 -12.79 -36.06
C SER A 16 -11.03 -11.39 -35.45
N SER A 17 -11.54 -11.30 -34.22
CA SER A 17 -11.53 -10.08 -33.42
C SER A 17 -10.16 -9.93 -32.75
N SER A 18 -9.16 -9.48 -33.51
CA SER A 18 -7.89 -9.01 -32.95
C SER A 18 -8.08 -7.55 -32.53
N SER A 19 -8.28 -7.33 -31.23
CA SER A 19 -8.34 -6.01 -30.62
C SER A 19 -7.02 -5.27 -30.84
N ALA A 20 -7.11 -4.17 -31.58
CA ALA A 20 -5.99 -3.29 -31.88
C ALA A 20 -5.50 -2.55 -30.62
N ILE A 21 -4.50 -3.09 -29.94
CA ILE A 21 -3.59 -2.27 -29.13
C ILE A 21 -2.71 -1.53 -30.13
N ARG A 22 -3.20 -0.37 -30.56
CA ARG A 22 -2.48 0.58 -31.41
C ARG A 22 -1.15 0.88 -30.70
N SER A 23 -0.05 0.72 -31.43
CA SER A 23 1.31 1.09 -31.05
C SER A 23 1.34 2.53 -30.51
N LEU A 24 1.14 2.69 -29.21
CA LEU A 24 1.30 3.95 -28.49
C LEU A 24 2.80 4.18 -28.37
N GLN A 25 3.34 4.92 -29.34
CA GLN A 25 4.66 5.53 -29.20
C GLN A 25 4.67 6.33 -27.89
N LEU A 26 5.63 5.99 -27.03
CA LEU A 26 5.99 6.75 -25.84
C LEU A 26 6.02 8.25 -26.18
N PRO A 27 5.15 9.10 -25.62
CA PRO A 27 5.23 10.52 -25.87
C PRO A 27 6.56 11.03 -25.29
N GLN A 28 7.52 11.34 -26.16
CA GLN A 28 8.86 11.84 -25.79
C GLN A 28 8.83 13.16 -24.99
N LYS A 29 7.66 13.83 -24.90
CA LYS A 29 7.52 15.21 -24.39
C LYS A 29 6.81 15.38 -23.05
N ALA A 30 6.47 14.30 -22.37
CA ALA A 30 6.06 14.38 -20.97
C ALA A 30 6.81 13.30 -20.22
N VAL A 31 8.05 13.56 -19.84
CA VAL A 31 8.59 12.98 -18.62
C VAL A 31 8.22 14.00 -17.57
N VAL A 32 7.34 13.67 -16.63
CA VAL A 32 7.11 14.53 -15.46
C VAL A 32 8.49 14.84 -14.86
N THR A 33 8.92 16.09 -15.04
CA THR A 33 10.25 16.67 -14.77
C THR A 33 10.70 16.53 -13.31
N ARG A 34 9.80 16.04 -12.45
CA ARG A 34 9.99 15.85 -11.01
C ARG A 34 10.72 14.55 -10.64
N ALA A 35 10.74 13.54 -11.52
CA ALA A 35 11.37 12.24 -11.23
C ALA A 35 12.84 12.13 -11.67
N LEU A 36 13.36 13.12 -12.40
CA LEU A 36 14.78 13.20 -12.81
C LEU A 36 15.58 14.17 -11.92
N GLN A 37 15.06 14.53 -10.75
CA GLN A 37 15.75 15.42 -9.84
C GLN A 37 16.78 14.63 -9.01
N PRO A 38 17.88 15.24 -8.58
CA PRO A 38 18.71 14.68 -7.52
C PRO A 38 17.87 14.44 -6.26
N HIS A 39 18.26 13.47 -5.45
CA HIS A 39 17.69 13.17 -4.16
C HIS A 39 16.21 12.77 -4.26
N THR A 40 15.89 11.90 -5.23
CA THR A 40 14.51 11.48 -5.49
C THR A 40 14.03 10.40 -4.51
N TYR A 41 14.93 9.53 -4.02
CA TYR A 41 14.58 8.38 -3.18
C TYR A 41 15.42 8.39 -1.91
N GLY A 42 14.84 8.73 -0.76
CA GLY A 42 15.62 8.85 0.46
C GLY A 42 14.87 9.50 1.60
N GLY A 43 15.60 9.98 2.59
CA GLY A 43 15.06 10.69 3.74
C GLY A 43 16.00 10.63 4.94
N HIS A 44 15.50 11.09 6.08
CA HIS A 44 16.22 10.98 7.35
C HIS A 44 16.29 9.52 7.82
N CYS A 45 17.47 9.11 8.28
CA CYS A 45 17.69 7.81 8.89
C CYS A 45 17.46 7.89 10.40
N THR A 46 16.61 7.00 10.90
CA THR A 46 16.28 6.87 12.33
C THR A 46 17.38 6.20 13.16
N CYS A 47 18.41 5.64 12.53
CA CYS A 47 19.58 5.09 13.22
C CYS A 47 20.70 6.12 13.40
N CYS A 48 21.24 6.67 12.32
CA CYS A 48 22.42 7.56 12.39
C CYS A 48 22.04 9.04 12.56
N GLY A 49 20.77 9.41 12.33
CA GLY A 49 20.29 10.79 12.38
C GLY A 49 20.53 11.61 11.10
N GLY A 50 21.37 11.14 10.18
CA GLY A 50 21.67 11.80 8.91
C GLY A 50 20.63 11.56 7.82
N GLU A 51 20.73 12.31 6.73
CA GLU A 51 19.93 12.08 5.53
C GLU A 51 20.67 11.19 4.52
N HIS A 52 19.95 10.24 3.93
CA HIS A 52 20.47 9.35 2.90
C HIS A 52 19.55 9.39 1.69
N TRP A 53 20.15 9.53 0.51
CA TRP A 53 19.44 9.72 -0.74
C TRP A 53 20.05 8.89 -1.86
N LEU A 54 19.18 8.43 -2.75
CA LEU A 54 19.49 7.73 -3.98
C LEU A 54 18.82 8.48 -5.13
N ASP A 55 19.59 8.70 -6.19
CA ASP A 55 19.17 9.48 -7.34
C ASP A 55 18.41 8.63 -8.36
N CYS A 56 17.62 9.32 -9.19
CA CYS A 56 17.19 8.76 -10.45
C CYS A 56 18.27 9.01 -11.50
N THR A 57 19.17 8.04 -11.69
CA THR A 57 20.23 8.15 -12.70
C THR A 57 19.68 8.01 -14.12
N PRO A 58 20.36 8.56 -15.14
CA PRO A 58 20.00 8.36 -16.54
C PRO A 58 19.95 6.87 -16.93
N GLU A 59 20.85 6.06 -16.38
CA GLU A 59 20.90 4.61 -16.60
C GLU A 59 19.63 3.93 -16.05
N ALA A 60 19.24 4.22 -14.80
CA ALA A 60 18.03 3.67 -14.21
C ALA A 60 16.77 4.09 -14.99
N ALA A 61 16.71 5.36 -15.42
CA ALA A 61 15.63 5.86 -16.27
C ALA A 61 15.55 5.12 -17.61
N GLU A 62 16.68 4.84 -18.23
CA GLU A 62 16.74 4.12 -19.51
C GLU A 62 16.35 2.64 -19.35
N GLN A 63 16.87 1.96 -18.32
CA GLN A 63 16.47 0.59 -17.99
C GLN A 63 14.97 0.47 -17.75
N ALA A 64 14.33 1.46 -17.11
CA ALA A 64 12.87 1.47 -16.96
C ALA A 64 12.12 1.68 -18.28
N ARG A 65 12.61 2.53 -19.19
CA ARG A 65 12.00 2.66 -20.53
C ARG A 65 12.09 1.35 -21.30
N GLN A 66 13.23 0.68 -21.25
CA GLN A 66 13.45 -0.61 -21.91
C GLN A 66 12.55 -1.71 -21.32
N LEU A 67 12.43 -1.77 -19.99
CA LEU A 67 11.51 -2.68 -19.32
C LEU A 67 10.07 -2.45 -19.77
N LEU A 68 9.62 -1.19 -19.80
CA LEU A 68 8.27 -0.87 -20.23
C LEU A 68 8.06 -1.18 -21.70
N ALA A 69 9.01 -0.86 -22.58
CA ALA A 69 8.94 -1.21 -23.99
C ALA A 69 8.80 -2.74 -24.17
N THR A 70 9.52 -3.53 -23.37
CA THR A 70 9.44 -4.99 -23.33
C THR A 70 8.06 -5.47 -22.89
N ILE A 71 7.52 -4.92 -21.80
CA ILE A 71 6.17 -5.25 -21.31
C ILE A 71 5.11 -4.95 -22.37
N HIS A 72 5.20 -3.81 -23.05
CA HIS A 72 4.24 -3.41 -24.08
C HIS A 72 4.37 -4.25 -25.35
N SER A 73 5.59 -4.58 -25.78
CA SER A 73 5.80 -5.40 -26.97
C SER A 73 5.32 -6.84 -26.78
N HIS A 74 5.45 -7.38 -25.57
CA HIS A 74 4.97 -8.73 -25.24
C HIS A 74 3.51 -8.75 -24.78
N GLY A 75 2.94 -7.61 -24.39
CA GLY A 75 1.58 -7.50 -23.87
C GLY A 75 1.38 -8.16 -22.49
N ARG A 76 2.46 -8.41 -21.74
CA ARG A 76 2.42 -9.14 -20.46
C ARG A 76 3.60 -8.80 -19.56
N LEU A 77 3.43 -8.99 -18.25
CA LEU A 77 4.46 -8.70 -17.24
C LEU A 77 5.39 -9.87 -16.95
N ASP A 78 4.94 -11.10 -17.18
CA ASP A 78 5.69 -12.34 -17.03
C ASP A 78 6.41 -12.74 -18.33
N PHE A 79 6.90 -11.75 -19.09
CA PHE A 79 7.51 -11.93 -20.41
C PHE A 79 8.74 -12.86 -20.43
N ASP A 80 9.39 -13.09 -19.28
CA ASP A 80 10.49 -14.06 -19.15
C ASP A 80 10.00 -15.52 -19.06
N CYS A 81 8.70 -15.74 -18.84
CA CYS A 81 8.12 -17.07 -18.70
C CYS A 81 7.68 -17.64 -20.06
N ALA A 82 8.16 -18.84 -20.37
CA ALA A 82 7.83 -19.55 -21.61
C ALA A 82 6.31 -19.73 -21.82
N GLN A 83 5.55 -19.97 -20.75
CA GLN A 83 4.10 -20.10 -20.80
C GLN A 83 3.42 -18.85 -20.22
N PRO A 84 2.51 -18.19 -20.96
CA PRO A 84 1.72 -17.07 -20.46
C PRO A 84 0.76 -17.46 -19.36
N ASP A 85 0.84 -16.74 -18.24
CA ASP A 85 -0.21 -16.72 -17.24
C ASP A 85 -1.15 -15.53 -17.52
N PRO A 86 -2.44 -15.78 -17.84
CA PRO A 86 -3.42 -14.73 -18.12
C PRO A 86 -3.59 -13.69 -16.99
N ARG A 87 -3.15 -14.02 -15.77
CA ARG A 87 -3.15 -13.08 -14.63
C ARG A 87 -2.15 -11.93 -14.81
N PHE A 88 -1.16 -12.07 -15.70
CA PHE A 88 -0.09 -11.11 -15.94
C PHE A 88 -0.19 -10.42 -17.30
N ASP A 89 -1.30 -10.61 -18.00
CA ASP A 89 -1.63 -9.82 -19.19
C ASP A 89 -1.64 -8.32 -18.85
N LEU A 90 -1.03 -7.51 -19.72
CA LEU A 90 -0.91 -6.07 -19.54
C LEU A 90 -2.27 -5.38 -19.41
N ASP A 91 -3.30 -5.87 -20.12
CA ASP A 91 -4.65 -5.32 -20.07
C ASP A 91 -5.26 -5.41 -18.67
N MET A 92 -4.76 -6.30 -17.81
CA MET A 92 -5.21 -6.40 -16.42
C MET A 92 -4.92 -5.13 -15.62
N LEU A 93 -3.87 -4.37 -15.98
CA LEU A 93 -3.54 -3.06 -15.38
C LEU A 93 -4.47 -1.93 -15.83
N PHE A 94 -5.28 -2.17 -16.86
CA PHE A 94 -6.23 -1.20 -17.38
C PHE A 94 -7.68 -1.57 -17.03
N THR A 95 -7.99 -2.87 -16.97
CA THR A 95 -9.37 -3.39 -16.94
C THR A 95 -9.84 -3.90 -15.59
N LYS A 96 -8.96 -4.49 -14.75
CA LYS A 96 -9.37 -5.16 -13.50
C LYS A 96 -8.88 -4.50 -12.22
N GLY A 97 -7.90 -3.60 -12.31
CA GLY A 97 -7.37 -2.87 -11.17
C GLY A 97 -6.77 -1.55 -11.62
N PRO A 98 -6.54 -0.59 -10.70
CA PRO A 98 -5.81 0.61 -11.08
C PRO A 98 -4.41 0.19 -11.53
N GLY A 99 -3.76 1.05 -12.31
CA GLY A 99 -2.38 0.88 -12.69
C GLY A 99 -1.45 0.66 -11.50
N ARG A 100 -0.19 0.38 -11.81
CA ARG A 100 0.84 0.01 -10.86
C ARG A 100 2.07 0.85 -11.11
N MET A 101 2.74 1.23 -10.03
CA MET A 101 4.12 1.66 -10.16
C MET A 101 4.95 0.44 -10.57
N ILE A 102 5.80 0.63 -11.57
CA ILE A 102 6.85 -0.28 -12.02
C ILE A 102 8.16 0.41 -11.69
N GLY A 103 8.98 -0.21 -10.85
CA GLY A 103 10.26 0.34 -10.43
C GLY A 103 11.43 -0.46 -10.97
N VAL A 104 12.52 0.24 -11.27
CA VAL A 104 13.81 -0.33 -11.65
C VAL A 104 14.89 0.22 -10.73
N LEU A 105 15.74 -0.66 -10.23
CA LEU A 105 16.95 -0.32 -9.51
C LEU A 105 18.16 -0.84 -10.29
N VAL A 106 19.11 0.05 -10.53
CA VAL A 106 20.47 -0.30 -10.95
C VAL A 106 21.33 -0.37 -9.69
N ALA A 107 22.11 -1.43 -9.58
CA ALA A 107 23.00 -1.66 -8.46
C ALA A 107 24.30 -2.32 -8.95
N VAL A 108 25.36 -2.24 -8.16
CA VAL A 108 26.64 -2.90 -8.45
C VAL A 108 26.97 -3.93 -7.38
N ASP A 109 27.58 -5.04 -7.78
CA ASP A 109 28.14 -6.00 -6.84
C ASP A 109 29.54 -5.59 -6.35
N SER A 110 30.14 -6.40 -5.47
CA SER A 110 31.49 -6.15 -4.95
C SER A 110 32.60 -6.20 -6.01
N GLN A 111 32.33 -6.76 -7.18
CA GLN A 111 33.26 -6.81 -8.32
C GLN A 111 33.06 -5.62 -9.28
N GLY A 112 32.07 -4.75 -9.01
CA GLY A 112 31.71 -3.61 -9.85
C GLY A 112 30.82 -3.98 -11.03
N SER A 113 30.28 -5.20 -11.11
CA SER A 113 29.35 -5.58 -12.18
C SER A 113 27.98 -4.95 -11.94
N SER A 114 27.36 -4.41 -13.00
CA SER A 114 26.03 -3.80 -12.93
C SER A 114 24.93 -4.86 -12.95
N HIS A 115 23.92 -4.68 -12.10
CA HIS A 115 22.75 -5.53 -11.92
C HIS A 115 21.49 -4.67 -11.99
N VAL A 116 20.45 -5.20 -12.64
CA VAL A 116 19.16 -4.51 -12.80
C VAL A 116 18.07 -5.32 -12.12
N LEU A 117 17.43 -4.73 -11.12
CA LEU A 117 16.29 -5.32 -10.41
C LEU A 117 14.99 -4.61 -10.82
N LYS A 118 13.89 -5.36 -10.91
CA LYS A 118 12.55 -4.85 -11.26
C LYS A 118 11.49 -5.25 -10.23
N ALA A 119 10.59 -4.33 -9.91
CA ALA A 119 9.50 -4.54 -8.95
C ALA A 119 8.22 -3.84 -9.39
N PHE A 120 7.08 -4.28 -8.87
CA PHE A 120 5.81 -3.56 -8.97
C PHE A 120 5.22 -3.29 -7.58
N SER A 121 4.46 -2.19 -7.46
CA SER A 121 3.84 -1.80 -6.19
C SER A 121 2.64 -2.66 -5.85
N GLY A 122 2.49 -3.10 -4.60
CA GLY A 122 1.30 -3.84 -4.17
C GLY A 122 1.15 -5.19 -4.86
N GLN A 123 -0.09 -5.55 -5.22
CA GLN A 123 -0.44 -6.81 -5.88
C GLN A 123 -0.92 -6.60 -7.31
N ILE A 124 -0.60 -7.52 -8.20
CA ILE A 124 -1.23 -7.63 -9.52
C ILE A 124 -2.10 -8.87 -9.47
N THR A 125 -3.39 -8.74 -9.84
CA THR A 125 -4.34 -9.87 -9.89
C THR A 125 -4.31 -10.78 -8.66
N GLU A 126 -4.28 -10.14 -7.48
CA GLU A 126 -4.22 -10.81 -6.15
C GLU A 126 -2.95 -11.64 -5.91
N THR A 127 -1.85 -11.37 -6.60
CA THR A 127 -0.54 -11.96 -6.29
C THR A 127 0.53 -10.89 -6.11
N TRP A 128 1.48 -11.21 -5.24
CA TRP A 128 2.68 -10.41 -4.99
C TRP A 128 3.88 -10.86 -5.82
N HIS A 129 3.78 -12.00 -6.50
CA HIS A 129 4.90 -12.68 -7.15
C HIS A 129 4.63 -12.85 -8.64
N ILE A 130 5.62 -12.44 -9.42
CA ILE A 130 5.79 -12.74 -10.84
C ILE A 130 7.23 -13.25 -10.98
N PRO A 131 7.49 -14.40 -11.64
CA PRO A 131 8.86 -14.87 -11.82
C PRO A 131 9.76 -13.80 -12.48
N GLY A 132 10.98 -13.64 -11.99
CA GLY A 132 11.91 -12.60 -12.45
C GLY A 132 11.67 -11.20 -11.86
N TRP A 133 10.64 -11.01 -11.04
CA TRP A 133 10.37 -9.75 -10.33
C TRP A 133 10.67 -9.87 -8.84
N VAL A 134 11.09 -8.76 -8.23
CA VAL A 134 11.29 -8.69 -6.77
C VAL A 134 9.97 -8.84 -6.04
N GLY A 135 9.95 -9.75 -5.06
CA GLY A 135 8.80 -10.08 -4.22
C GLY A 135 8.46 -9.03 -3.15
N PRO A 136 7.48 -9.32 -2.27
CA PRO A 136 7.11 -8.45 -1.17
C PRO A 136 8.15 -8.46 -0.05
N VAL A 137 8.23 -7.35 0.70
CA VAL A 137 9.03 -7.24 1.92
C VAL A 137 8.29 -7.84 3.12
N ALA A 138 6.96 -7.83 3.09
CA ALA A 138 6.15 -8.44 4.15
C ALA A 138 6.38 -9.95 4.24
N GLY A 139 6.71 -10.46 5.43
CA GLY A 139 6.78 -11.90 5.70
C GLY A 139 5.41 -12.60 5.67
N ILE A 140 4.32 -11.87 5.91
CA ILE A 140 2.94 -12.38 5.80
C ILE A 140 2.27 -11.78 4.57
N THR A 141 2.00 -12.62 3.57
CA THR A 141 1.29 -12.27 2.34
C THR A 141 -0.05 -13.00 2.26
N ASN A 142 -0.79 -12.82 1.16
CA ASN A 142 -2.10 -13.45 1.00
C ASN A 142 -2.05 -14.97 0.79
N SER A 143 -0.87 -15.54 0.51
CA SER A 143 -0.65 -16.99 0.43
C SER A 143 -0.16 -17.59 1.76
N SER A 144 0.24 -16.78 2.74
CA SER A 144 0.74 -17.28 4.03
C SER A 144 -0.35 -18.05 4.79
N PRO A 145 -0.05 -19.21 5.42
CA PRO A 145 -1.05 -20.02 6.12
C PRO A 145 -1.84 -19.25 7.19
N LEU A 146 -1.18 -18.37 7.94
CA LEU A 146 -1.82 -17.50 8.93
C LEU A 146 -2.85 -16.55 8.28
N TYR A 147 -2.48 -15.92 7.16
CA TYR A 147 -3.37 -15.04 6.41
C TYR A 147 -4.58 -15.82 5.91
N VAL A 148 -4.36 -16.92 5.19
CA VAL A 148 -5.43 -17.73 4.57
C VAL A 148 -6.42 -18.21 5.63
N ARG A 149 -5.93 -18.78 6.75
CA ARG A 149 -6.79 -19.27 7.84
C ARG A 149 -7.59 -18.13 8.48
N THR A 150 -6.94 -17.01 8.79
CA THR A 150 -7.59 -15.87 9.46
C THR A 150 -8.61 -15.20 8.55
N ARG A 151 -8.26 -15.03 7.27
CA ARG A 151 -9.13 -14.47 6.23
C ARG A 151 -10.38 -15.32 6.03
N ALA A 152 -10.25 -16.65 5.97
CA ALA A 152 -11.40 -17.54 5.88
C ALA A 152 -12.37 -17.39 7.07
N VAL A 153 -11.85 -17.17 8.30
CA VAL A 153 -12.71 -16.91 9.46
C VAL A 153 -13.41 -15.53 9.35
N ILE A 154 -12.71 -14.50 8.89
CA ILE A 154 -13.26 -13.16 8.65
C ILE A 154 -14.39 -13.21 7.61
N GLU A 155 -14.19 -13.98 6.54
CA GLU A 155 -15.18 -14.18 5.47
C GLU A 155 -16.39 -14.97 5.98
N ARG A 156 -16.19 -16.04 6.75
CA ARG A 156 -17.31 -16.74 7.43
C ARG A 156 -18.10 -15.83 8.36
N CYS A 157 -17.44 -14.97 9.14
CA CYS A 157 -18.12 -13.98 9.96
C CYS A 157 -18.93 -12.99 9.11
N SER A 158 -18.40 -12.59 7.95
CA SER A 158 -19.06 -11.65 7.04
C SER A 158 -20.26 -12.27 6.33
N ALA A 159 -20.14 -13.53 5.87
CA ALA A 159 -21.23 -14.29 5.29
C ALA A 159 -22.37 -14.50 6.31
N ARG A 160 -22.02 -14.86 7.56
CA ARG A 160 -23.04 -15.02 8.61
C ARG A 160 -23.72 -13.70 8.97
N LEU A 161 -22.99 -12.59 9.00
CA LEU A 161 -23.59 -11.27 9.17
C LEU A 161 -24.60 -10.95 8.07
N ALA A 162 -24.25 -11.19 6.80
CA ALA A 162 -25.16 -10.98 5.68
C ALA A 162 -26.44 -11.84 5.80
N GLN A 163 -26.32 -13.11 6.22
CA GLN A 163 -27.47 -13.99 6.47
C GLN A 163 -28.38 -13.46 7.59
N LEU A 164 -27.80 -13.01 8.71
CA LEU A 164 -28.59 -12.45 9.82
C LEU A 164 -29.26 -11.13 9.44
N GLU A 165 -28.63 -10.31 8.59
CA GLU A 165 -29.23 -9.07 8.08
C GLU A 165 -30.42 -9.34 7.15
N GLN A 166 -30.36 -10.42 6.36
CA GLN A 166 -31.49 -10.88 5.55
C GLN A 166 -32.63 -11.44 6.41
N ALA A 167 -32.30 -12.29 7.40
CA ALA A 167 -33.29 -12.89 8.31
C ALA A 167 -34.02 -11.86 9.19
N ALA A 168 -33.37 -10.73 9.50
CA ALA A 168 -33.95 -9.65 10.30
C ALA A 168 -34.83 -8.65 9.48
N GLY A 169 -35.18 -8.96 8.23
CA GLY A 169 -36.11 -8.16 7.42
C GLY A 169 -35.48 -7.00 6.62
N GLY A 170 -34.17 -7.04 6.35
CA GLY A 170 -33.49 -6.07 5.49
C GLY A 170 -33.54 -4.60 5.98
N LYS A 171 -32.92 -3.69 5.21
CA LYS A 171 -32.74 -2.25 5.57
C LYS A 171 -34.02 -1.47 5.92
N GLN A 172 -35.22 -2.03 5.68
CA GLN A 172 -36.51 -1.42 6.04
C GLN A 172 -36.75 -1.36 7.56
N HIS A 173 -36.34 -2.39 8.32
CA HIS A 173 -36.52 -2.39 9.78
C HIS A 173 -35.62 -1.38 10.49
N HIS A 174 -34.40 -1.14 10.00
CA HIS A 174 -33.47 -0.19 10.62
C HIS A 174 -33.86 1.28 10.39
N ARG A 175 -34.43 1.63 9.22
CA ARG A 175 -35.02 2.97 8.99
C ARG A 175 -36.26 3.19 9.85
N LYS A 176 -37.15 2.20 9.95
CA LYS A 176 -38.35 2.28 10.80
C LYS A 176 -38.02 2.34 12.29
N GLN A 177 -37.05 1.56 12.79
CA GLN A 177 -36.63 1.63 14.20
C GLN A 177 -35.96 2.97 14.55
N LYS A 178 -35.13 3.51 13.65
CA LYS A 178 -34.50 4.83 13.87
C LYS A 178 -35.52 5.97 13.84
N GLN A 179 -36.53 5.88 12.96
CA GLN A 179 -37.67 6.80 12.93
C GLN A 179 -38.59 6.64 14.17
N GLN A 180 -38.85 5.41 14.62
CA GLN A 180 -39.67 5.16 15.82
C GLN A 180 -38.95 5.62 17.11
N GLN A 181 -37.64 5.41 17.23
CA GLN A 181 -36.86 5.95 18.35
C GLN A 181 -36.80 7.48 18.34
N GLN A 182 -36.70 8.11 17.17
CA GLN A 182 -36.75 9.57 17.05
C GLN A 182 -38.14 10.14 17.37
N GLN A 183 -39.21 9.45 16.98
CA GLN A 183 -40.59 9.83 17.36
C GLN A 183 -40.87 9.63 18.85
N GLN A 184 -40.35 8.56 19.47
CA GLN A 184 -40.49 8.33 20.91
C GLN A 184 -39.68 9.33 21.75
N GLN A 185 -38.55 9.83 21.25
CA GLN A 185 -37.78 10.88 21.92
C GLN A 185 -38.40 12.29 21.78
N GLN A 186 -39.36 12.48 20.85
CA GLN A 186 -40.06 13.76 20.65
C GLN A 186 -41.43 13.82 21.33
N MET A 187 -41.94 12.70 21.87
CA MET A 187 -43.20 12.64 22.59
C MET A 187 -42.94 12.67 24.12
N GLN A 188 -43.22 13.80 24.78
CA GLN A 188 -43.34 13.85 26.24
C GLN A 188 -44.58 13.08 26.71
N PRO A 189 -44.62 12.52 27.94
CA PRO A 189 -45.65 11.57 28.34
C PRO A 189 -47.00 12.26 28.59
N ALA A 190 -48.04 11.82 27.88
CA ALA A 190 -49.43 12.09 28.24
C ALA A 190 -50.00 10.85 28.98
N THR A 191 -50.60 11.16 30.12
CA THR A 191 -51.52 10.44 31.03
C THR A 191 -51.83 8.94 30.80
N PRO A 192 -51.80 8.09 31.84
CA PRO A 192 -52.09 6.66 31.73
C PRO A 192 -53.60 6.40 31.62
N GLY A 193 -54.05 6.07 30.42
CA GLY A 193 -55.39 5.54 30.13
C GLY A 193 -55.33 4.06 29.77
N ASN A 194 -55.97 3.26 30.60
CA ASN A 194 -56.13 1.81 30.53
C ASN A 194 -56.57 1.31 29.13
N GLN A 195 -55.90 0.28 28.57
CA GLN A 195 -56.53 -0.78 27.78
C GLN A 195 -55.56 -1.89 27.30
N THR A 196 -55.87 -3.09 27.80
CA THR A 196 -55.89 -4.40 27.13
C THR A 196 -54.64 -4.91 26.40
N ALA A 197 -54.00 -5.86 27.09
CA ALA A 197 -52.94 -6.73 26.62
C ALA A 197 -53.29 -7.46 25.30
N SER A 198 -52.47 -7.21 24.28
CA SER A 198 -52.28 -8.09 23.14
C SER A 198 -51.07 -8.99 23.41
N SER A 199 -51.34 -10.20 23.90
CA SER A 199 -50.39 -11.21 24.37
C SER A 199 -49.65 -11.97 23.25
N SER A 200 -49.61 -11.43 22.02
CA SER A 200 -48.93 -12.04 20.87
C SER A 200 -47.63 -11.33 20.44
N SER A 201 -47.20 -10.29 21.17
CA SER A 201 -46.09 -9.39 20.78
C SER A 201 -44.73 -9.69 21.44
N SER A 202 -44.68 -10.53 22.47
CA SER A 202 -43.50 -10.75 23.31
C SER A 202 -42.43 -11.68 22.68
N SER A 203 -42.83 -12.71 21.95
CA SER A 203 -41.91 -13.68 21.32
C SER A 203 -41.13 -13.12 20.13
N SER A 204 -41.73 -12.18 19.37
CA SER A 204 -41.05 -11.49 18.26
C SER A 204 -39.94 -10.53 18.76
N GLY A 205 -40.16 -9.85 19.89
CA GLY A 205 -39.19 -8.95 20.50
C GLY A 205 -37.93 -9.66 21.00
N VAL A 206 -38.08 -10.81 21.67
CA VAL A 206 -36.96 -11.62 22.17
C VAL A 206 -36.10 -12.16 21.02
N LEU A 207 -36.73 -12.66 19.95
CA LEU A 207 -36.00 -13.11 18.76
C LEU A 207 -35.24 -11.97 18.08
N GLN A 208 -35.87 -10.79 17.95
CA GLN A 208 -35.23 -9.61 17.37
C GLN A 208 -34.00 -9.18 18.20
N GLN A 209 -34.13 -9.15 19.53
CA GLN A 209 -33.03 -8.82 20.44
C GLN A 209 -31.88 -9.84 20.31
N PHE A 210 -32.19 -11.14 20.32
CA PHE A 210 -31.19 -12.19 20.13
C PHE A 210 -30.43 -12.02 18.80
N LEU A 211 -31.13 -11.77 17.70
CA LEU A 211 -30.51 -11.55 16.38
C LEU A 211 -29.59 -10.31 16.39
N GLN A 212 -29.98 -9.23 17.06
CA GLN A 212 -29.15 -8.03 17.21
C GLN A 212 -27.88 -8.32 18.02
N GLU A 213 -27.97 -9.06 19.12
CA GLU A 213 -26.82 -9.47 19.93
C GLU A 213 -25.85 -10.34 19.13
N GLN A 214 -26.36 -11.32 18.36
CA GLN A 214 -25.54 -12.16 17.48
C GLN A 214 -24.82 -11.33 16.40
N GLN A 215 -25.49 -10.34 15.80
CA GLN A 215 -24.85 -9.42 14.86
C GLN A 215 -23.75 -8.60 15.53
N GLN A 216 -23.97 -8.08 16.74
CA GLN A 216 -22.96 -7.34 17.48
C GLN A 216 -21.74 -8.20 17.83
N LEU A 217 -21.96 -9.45 18.26
CA LEU A 217 -20.88 -10.41 18.55
C LEU A 217 -20.05 -10.72 17.30
N LEU A 218 -20.70 -10.98 16.16
CA LEU A 218 -20.01 -11.23 14.89
C LEU A 218 -19.27 -9.99 14.36
N LYS A 219 -19.85 -8.80 14.48
CA LYS A 219 -19.18 -7.53 14.12
C LYS A 219 -17.91 -7.33 14.96
N ARG A 220 -18.00 -7.53 16.29
CA ARG A 220 -16.85 -7.46 17.21
C ARG A 220 -15.79 -8.51 16.87
N ARG A 221 -16.19 -9.77 16.63
CA ARG A 221 -15.28 -10.86 16.25
C ARG A 221 -14.56 -10.56 14.93
N ARG A 222 -15.30 -10.16 13.89
CA ARG A 222 -14.73 -9.80 12.59
C ARG A 222 -13.72 -8.67 12.73
N LYS A 223 -14.09 -7.59 13.42
CA LYS A 223 -13.21 -6.43 13.65
C LYS A 223 -11.92 -6.84 14.36
N ARG A 224 -12.01 -7.60 15.45
CA ARG A 224 -10.86 -8.09 16.21
C ARG A 224 -9.94 -8.96 15.35
N LEU A 225 -10.49 -9.89 14.56
CA LEU A 225 -9.69 -10.74 13.66
C LEU A 225 -9.00 -9.91 12.57
N SER A 226 -9.71 -8.97 11.95
CA SER A 226 -9.13 -8.09 10.93
C SER A 226 -8.02 -7.20 11.50
N HIS A 227 -8.23 -6.65 12.70
CA HIS A 227 -7.24 -5.82 13.39
C HIS A 227 -5.99 -6.63 13.78
N GLY A 228 -6.19 -7.80 14.39
CA GLY A 228 -5.08 -8.69 14.75
C GLY A 228 -4.30 -9.18 13.54
N LEU A 229 -4.98 -9.52 12.43
CA LEU A 229 -4.29 -9.89 11.20
C LEU A 229 -3.45 -8.73 10.63
N LEU A 230 -4.00 -7.51 10.63
CA LEU A 230 -3.27 -6.33 10.17
C LEU A 230 -2.03 -6.07 11.02
N GLU A 231 -2.16 -6.15 12.34
CA GLU A 231 -1.05 -6.01 13.28
C GLU A 231 0.05 -7.04 13.00
N GLN A 232 -0.31 -8.31 12.81
CA GLN A 232 0.65 -9.37 12.47
C GLN A 232 1.36 -9.10 11.14
N ILE A 233 0.61 -8.68 10.11
CA ILE A 233 1.18 -8.32 8.81
C ILE A 233 2.20 -7.19 8.97
N GLN A 234 1.88 -6.14 9.73
CA GLN A 234 2.79 -5.01 9.91
C GLN A 234 4.06 -5.37 10.68
N HIS A 235 3.97 -6.21 11.70
CA HIS A 235 5.16 -6.73 12.40
C HIS A 235 6.01 -7.66 11.52
N SER A 236 5.45 -8.22 10.44
CA SER A 236 6.20 -9.09 9.54
C SER A 236 7.08 -8.35 8.51
N TYR A 237 7.03 -7.02 8.45
CA TYR A 237 7.89 -6.24 7.55
C TYR A 237 9.30 -6.12 8.12
N SER A 238 10.18 -6.99 7.67
CA SER A 238 11.60 -7.00 8.02
C SER A 238 12.46 -6.79 6.78
N SER A 239 13.49 -5.98 6.91
CA SER A 239 14.51 -5.74 5.88
C SER A 239 15.88 -5.62 6.53
N SER A 240 16.89 -5.24 5.76
CA SER A 240 18.14 -4.71 6.27
C SER A 240 18.45 -3.34 5.66
N THR A 241 19.39 -2.62 6.26
CA THR A 241 20.10 -1.53 5.63
C THR A 241 20.99 -2.07 4.50
N VAL A 242 21.48 -1.21 3.61
CA VAL A 242 22.51 -1.57 2.61
C VAL A 242 23.82 -2.05 3.23
N ALA A 243 24.11 -1.66 4.48
CA ALA A 243 25.21 -2.22 5.28
C ALA A 243 24.88 -3.55 5.99
N GLY A 244 23.73 -4.15 5.70
CA GLY A 244 23.32 -5.45 6.24
C GLY A 244 22.77 -5.43 7.65
N GLN A 245 22.51 -4.26 8.25
CA GLN A 245 21.92 -4.18 9.60
C GLN A 245 20.42 -4.47 9.56
N PRO A 246 19.87 -5.32 10.44
CA PRO A 246 18.46 -5.67 10.42
C PRO A 246 17.56 -4.46 10.73
N LEU A 247 16.43 -4.34 10.03
CA LEU A 247 15.44 -3.29 10.17
C LEU A 247 14.03 -3.87 10.33
N SER A 248 13.31 -3.38 11.34
CA SER A 248 11.85 -3.46 11.43
C SER A 248 11.27 -2.23 10.74
N LEU A 249 10.59 -2.41 9.60
CA LEU A 249 10.05 -1.26 8.86
C LEU A 249 8.93 -0.56 9.63
N LEU A 250 8.19 -1.31 10.47
CA LEU A 250 7.17 -0.74 11.35
C LEU A 250 7.80 0.22 12.36
N ASP A 251 8.87 -0.20 13.04
CA ASP A 251 9.53 0.61 14.06
C ASP A 251 10.20 1.84 13.44
N VAL A 252 10.88 1.65 12.30
CA VAL A 252 11.46 2.74 11.51
C VAL A 252 10.40 3.77 11.14
N TYR A 253 9.26 3.34 10.59
CA TYR A 253 8.18 4.25 10.20
C TYR A 253 7.63 5.05 11.39
N LEU A 254 7.37 4.37 12.52
CA LEU A 254 6.81 5.01 13.71
C LEU A 254 7.80 5.96 14.36
N GLN A 255 9.09 5.60 14.42
CA GLN A 255 10.14 6.48 14.92
C GLN A 255 10.31 7.71 14.01
N TYR A 256 10.34 7.51 12.69
CA TYR A 256 10.43 8.59 11.72
C TYR A 256 9.27 9.57 11.85
N THR A 257 8.05 9.05 11.98
CA THR A 257 6.84 9.88 12.14
C THR A 257 6.93 10.70 13.43
N ARG A 258 7.42 10.13 14.54
CA ARG A 258 7.59 10.88 15.79
C ARG A 258 8.67 11.96 15.69
N GLN A 259 9.79 11.66 15.04
CA GLN A 259 10.99 12.50 15.09
C GLN A 259 11.05 13.54 13.96
N TYR A 260 10.67 13.17 12.75
CA TYR A 260 10.92 13.97 11.55
C TYR A 260 9.65 14.47 10.87
N ASN A 261 8.56 13.70 10.89
CA ASN A 261 7.31 14.12 10.24
C ASN A 261 6.04 13.61 10.95
N PRO A 262 5.58 14.30 12.01
CA PRO A 262 4.37 13.94 12.75
C PRO A 262 3.06 14.04 11.94
N ALA A 263 3.09 14.68 10.77
CA ALA A 263 1.93 14.80 9.90
C ALA A 263 1.69 13.53 9.05
N LEU A 264 2.66 12.60 9.00
CA LEU A 264 2.48 11.35 8.28
C LEU A 264 1.33 10.51 8.87
N PRO A 265 0.50 9.88 8.02
CA PRO A 265 -0.61 9.08 8.49
C PRO A 265 -0.09 7.83 9.22
N VAL A 266 -0.78 7.47 10.30
CA VAL A 266 -0.60 6.18 10.98
C VAL A 266 -1.91 5.41 10.96
N THR A 267 -1.83 4.09 10.84
CA THR A 267 -3.00 3.23 11.01
C THR A 267 -3.29 3.06 12.50
N ARG A 268 -4.57 3.12 12.89
CA ARG A 268 -5.02 2.84 14.26
C ARG A 268 -6.07 1.74 14.24
N ALA A 269 -5.80 0.64 14.92
CA ALA A 269 -6.66 -0.54 14.94
C ALA A 269 -6.86 -1.05 16.38
N GLY A 270 -7.76 -0.41 17.12
CA GLY A 270 -7.86 -0.66 18.57
C GLY A 270 -6.74 0.09 19.29
N GLN A 271 -5.91 -0.61 20.05
CA GLN A 271 -4.71 -0.04 20.70
C GLN A 271 -3.48 -0.07 19.78
N PHE A 272 -3.51 -0.87 18.71
CA PHE A 272 -2.40 -0.95 17.76
C PHE A 272 -2.29 0.34 16.94
N VAL A 273 -1.08 0.91 16.91
CA VAL A 273 -0.68 2.02 16.05
C VAL A 273 0.42 1.51 15.13
N GLY A 274 0.26 1.72 13.83
CA GLY A 274 1.24 1.23 12.87
C GLY A 274 1.29 2.03 11.58
N MET A 275 2.04 1.52 10.60
CA MET A 275 2.22 2.20 9.32
C MET A 275 0.95 2.11 8.44
N PRO A 276 0.72 3.08 7.54
CA PRO A 276 -0.40 3.06 6.60
C PRO A 276 -0.28 1.89 5.61
N ALA A 277 -1.42 1.38 5.14
CA ALA A 277 -1.44 0.33 4.13
C ALA A 277 -0.63 0.73 2.87
N GLY A 278 0.11 -0.26 2.35
CA GLY A 278 0.96 -0.11 1.17
C GLY A 278 2.30 0.59 1.42
N ALA A 279 2.60 1.05 2.65
CA ALA A 279 3.98 1.37 3.01
C ALA A 279 4.79 0.07 3.16
N GLY A 280 6.09 0.08 2.82
CA GLY A 280 6.96 -1.09 2.89
C GLY A 280 6.91 -2.04 1.68
N ASP A 281 5.86 -2.00 0.86
CA ASP A 281 5.71 -2.81 -0.37
C ASP A 281 5.52 -1.97 -1.66
N CYS A 282 5.97 -0.72 -1.63
CA CYS A 282 6.20 0.04 -2.86
C CYS A 282 7.44 -0.47 -3.60
N CYS A 283 7.67 -0.03 -4.83
CA CYS A 283 8.81 -0.49 -5.62
C CYS A 283 10.14 -0.19 -4.93
N ALA A 284 10.38 1.06 -4.49
CA ALA A 284 11.65 1.42 -3.85
C ALA A 284 12.01 0.56 -2.62
N PRO A 285 11.14 0.38 -1.60
CA PRO A 285 11.43 -0.53 -0.48
C PRO A 285 11.70 -1.97 -0.92
N LYS A 286 10.93 -2.53 -1.87
CA LYS A 286 11.16 -3.89 -2.39
C LYS A 286 12.54 -4.02 -3.03
N LEU A 287 12.88 -3.08 -3.92
CA LEU A 287 14.13 -3.09 -4.67
C LEU A 287 15.35 -2.94 -3.73
N LEU A 288 15.29 -2.02 -2.77
CA LEU A 288 16.36 -1.86 -1.78
C LEU A 288 16.49 -3.07 -0.86
N HIS A 289 15.37 -3.67 -0.44
CA HIS A 289 15.37 -4.90 0.33
C HIS A 289 16.10 -6.03 -0.42
N ALA A 290 15.76 -6.24 -1.70
CA ALA A 290 16.38 -7.27 -2.52
C ALA A 290 17.86 -6.99 -2.80
N ALA A 291 18.23 -5.73 -3.06
CA ALA A 291 19.62 -5.35 -3.24
C ALA A 291 20.44 -5.63 -1.98
N ALA A 292 19.95 -5.22 -0.80
CA ALA A 292 20.62 -5.47 0.47
C ALA A 292 20.75 -6.98 0.76
N ALA A 293 19.70 -7.77 0.51
CA ALA A 293 19.73 -9.23 0.67
C ALA A 293 20.75 -9.92 -0.27
N ALA A 294 20.99 -9.34 -1.44
CA ALA A 294 21.96 -9.82 -2.43
C ALA A 294 23.37 -9.21 -2.27
N GLY A 295 23.60 -8.35 -1.28
CA GLY A 295 24.88 -7.65 -1.10
C GLY A 295 25.21 -6.66 -2.22
N LEU A 296 24.19 -6.15 -2.92
CA LEU A 296 24.33 -5.18 -4.00
C LEU A 296 24.27 -3.75 -3.47
N THR A 297 25.11 -2.88 -4.02
CA THR A 297 25.13 -1.45 -3.71
C THR A 297 24.27 -0.68 -4.72
N PRO A 298 23.15 -0.05 -4.30
CA PRO A 298 22.27 0.67 -5.22
C PRO A 298 22.96 1.93 -5.79
N THR A 299 22.86 2.13 -7.11
CA THR A 299 23.45 3.29 -7.81
C THR A 299 22.41 4.22 -8.42
N GLY A 300 21.23 3.72 -8.77
CA GLY A 300 20.13 4.57 -9.24
C GLY A 300 18.79 3.86 -9.25
N LEU A 301 17.71 4.57 -8.93
CA LEU A 301 16.36 4.03 -8.89
C LEU A 301 15.41 4.89 -9.69
N THR A 302 14.42 4.28 -10.33
CA THR A 302 13.34 5.03 -10.97
C THR A 302 12.02 4.28 -10.85
N GLU A 303 10.90 5.01 -10.85
CA GLU A 303 9.57 4.41 -10.89
C GLU A 303 8.68 5.09 -11.94
N VAL A 304 7.87 4.28 -12.61
CA VAL A 304 6.95 4.70 -13.69
C VAL A 304 5.57 4.13 -13.44
N TRP A 305 4.52 4.90 -13.69
CA TRP A 305 3.14 4.40 -13.60
C TRP A 305 2.72 3.67 -14.88
N CYS A 306 2.30 2.42 -14.76
CA CYS A 306 1.79 1.59 -15.86
C CYS A 306 0.31 1.21 -15.63
N GLY A 307 -0.57 1.42 -16.60
CA GLY A 307 -1.99 1.12 -16.49
C GLY A 307 -2.90 2.32 -16.23
N SER A 308 -4.16 2.01 -15.93
CA SER A 308 -5.21 3.00 -15.67
C SER A 308 -4.87 3.93 -14.51
N ALA A 309 -5.33 5.17 -14.62
CA ALA A 309 -5.35 6.16 -13.55
C ALA A 309 -5.80 5.57 -12.17
N PRO A 310 -5.24 6.01 -11.03
CA PRO A 310 -5.72 5.59 -9.72
C PRO A 310 -7.22 5.85 -9.57
N GLY A 311 -7.98 4.85 -9.13
CA GLY A 311 -9.41 5.00 -8.84
C GLY A 311 -10.35 4.98 -10.05
N THR A 312 -9.87 4.68 -11.27
CA THR A 312 -10.72 4.57 -12.47
C THR A 312 -11.07 3.13 -12.87
N ALA A 313 -10.32 2.13 -12.40
CA ALA A 313 -10.48 0.74 -12.82
C ALA A 313 -11.57 -0.08 -12.10
N THR A 314 -12.21 0.45 -11.04
CA THR A 314 -13.33 -0.22 -10.38
C THR A 314 -14.66 0.15 -11.04
N LYS A 315 -15.47 -0.85 -11.41
CA LYS A 315 -16.84 -0.76 -11.96
C LYS A 315 -17.89 -0.09 -11.01
N ALA A 316 -17.50 0.88 -10.19
CA ALA A 316 -18.39 1.65 -9.31
C ALA A 316 -18.57 3.13 -9.73
N LYS A 317 -17.96 3.57 -10.85
CA LYS A 317 -18.17 4.91 -11.43
C LYS A 317 -18.62 4.85 -12.90
N MET A 318 -19.61 4.01 -13.22
CA MET A 318 -20.36 4.21 -14.48
C MET A 318 -21.24 5.44 -14.31
N GLY A 319 -20.76 6.60 -14.78
CA GLY A 319 -21.52 7.85 -14.73
C GLY A 319 -20.70 9.13 -14.85
N ARG A 320 -19.36 9.08 -14.82
CA ARG A 320 -18.55 10.23 -15.26
C ARG A 320 -18.20 10.09 -16.74
N PRO A 321 -18.43 11.13 -17.55
CA PRO A 321 -18.02 11.10 -18.95
C PRO A 321 -16.51 10.88 -19.01
N ILE A 322 -16.13 9.79 -19.67
CA ILE A 322 -14.77 9.57 -20.14
C ILE A 322 -14.58 10.63 -21.23
N THR A 323 -13.71 11.61 -21.00
CA THR A 323 -13.33 12.56 -22.06
C THR A 323 -12.52 11.80 -23.11
N ASP A 324 -12.54 12.25 -24.37
CA ASP A 324 -11.94 11.56 -25.53
C ASP A 324 -10.43 11.25 -25.42
N ASN A 325 -9.77 11.68 -24.33
CA ASN A 325 -8.38 11.37 -23.99
C ASN A 325 -8.21 10.33 -22.85
N GLY A 326 -9.28 9.71 -22.34
CA GLY A 326 -9.19 8.61 -21.37
C GLY A 326 -8.64 8.98 -19.97
N LEU A 327 -8.60 10.27 -19.63
CA LEU A 327 -7.93 10.78 -18.43
C LEU A 327 -8.93 11.43 -17.46
N ASP A 328 -9.09 10.85 -16.26
CA ASP A 328 -9.75 11.51 -15.12
C ASP A 328 -8.82 12.61 -14.58
N PRO A 329 -9.20 13.90 -14.62
CA PRO A 329 -8.36 15.01 -14.13
C PRO A 329 -8.05 14.93 -12.63
N SER A 330 -8.78 14.10 -11.87
CA SER A 330 -8.55 13.87 -10.44
C SER A 330 -7.52 12.77 -10.14
N SER A 331 -7.05 12.08 -11.17
CA SER A 331 -6.02 11.04 -11.04
C SER A 331 -4.63 11.67 -11.13
N SER A 332 -3.87 11.60 -10.03
CA SER A 332 -2.51 12.14 -9.95
C SER A 332 -1.45 11.34 -10.72
N ARG A 333 -1.80 10.17 -11.27
CA ARG A 333 -0.85 9.28 -11.97
C ARG A 333 -1.33 8.98 -13.38
N LEU A 334 -0.47 9.25 -14.35
CA LEU A 334 -0.73 9.07 -15.77
C LEU A 334 0.13 7.93 -16.27
N HIS A 335 -0.41 7.17 -17.22
CA HIS A 335 0.30 6.06 -17.85
C HIS A 335 1.61 6.54 -18.50
N MET A 336 2.68 5.75 -18.32
CA MET A 336 4.04 5.98 -18.84
C MET A 336 4.73 7.24 -18.29
N GLN A 337 4.25 7.79 -17.17
CA GLN A 337 4.91 8.89 -16.49
C GLN A 337 5.79 8.44 -15.34
N PHE A 338 6.95 9.09 -15.21
CA PHE A 338 7.91 8.87 -14.14
C PHE A 338 7.48 9.61 -12.87
N TYR A 339 7.71 8.99 -11.72
CA TYR A 339 7.42 9.56 -10.41
C TYR A 339 8.52 9.20 -9.41
N GLY A 340 8.79 10.11 -8.47
CA GLY A 340 9.60 9.79 -7.30
C GLY A 340 8.83 9.00 -6.24
N MET A 341 9.48 8.75 -5.10
CA MET A 341 8.88 8.06 -3.97
C MET A 341 7.61 8.78 -3.45
N CYS A 342 6.74 8.04 -2.78
CA CYS A 342 5.65 8.64 -2.01
C CYS A 342 6.11 9.00 -0.59
N ASP A 343 5.42 9.95 0.04
CA ASP A 343 5.73 10.44 1.40
C ASP A 343 5.77 9.31 2.44
N LYS A 344 4.97 8.25 2.26
CA LYS A 344 4.98 7.07 3.15
C LYS A 344 6.28 6.27 3.06
N CYS A 345 6.90 6.22 1.89
CA CYS A 345 8.16 5.50 1.69
C CYS A 345 9.36 6.33 2.13
N GLN A 346 9.29 7.67 2.04
CA GLN A 346 10.32 8.56 2.56
C GLN A 346 10.71 8.23 4.02
N ALA A 347 9.72 7.85 4.84
CA ALA A 347 9.91 7.45 6.23
C ALA A 347 10.76 6.18 6.43
N LEU A 348 11.01 5.42 5.36
CA LEU A 348 11.73 4.14 5.39
C LEU A 348 13.08 4.24 4.67
N LEU A 349 13.10 4.90 3.51
CA LEU A 349 14.21 4.80 2.56
C LEU A 349 15.53 5.35 3.12
N GLY A 350 15.48 6.42 3.93
CA GLY A 350 16.67 6.96 4.59
C GLY A 350 17.39 5.93 5.46
N SER A 351 16.64 5.20 6.29
CA SER A 351 17.20 4.11 7.10
C SER A 351 17.66 2.93 6.25
N MET A 352 16.92 2.56 5.20
CA MET A 352 17.31 1.46 4.31
C MET A 352 18.62 1.73 3.54
N LEU A 353 18.85 2.98 3.13
CA LEU A 353 20.08 3.42 2.44
C LEU A 353 21.27 3.67 3.38
N CYS A 354 21.07 3.54 4.69
CA CYS A 354 22.11 3.85 5.66
C CYS A 354 23.27 2.84 5.61
N THR A 355 24.50 3.35 5.56
CA THR A 355 25.73 2.53 5.60
C THR A 355 26.37 2.47 6.99
N ALA A 356 25.83 3.22 7.96
CA ALA A 356 26.35 3.21 9.32
C ALA A 356 26.09 1.87 10.01
N SER A 357 27.08 1.36 10.71
CA SER A 357 26.89 0.24 11.64
C SER A 357 26.21 0.78 12.90
N CYS A 358 24.94 0.42 13.12
CA CYS A 358 24.20 0.80 14.32
C CYS A 358 24.72 -0.03 15.52
N GLY A 359 25.89 0.32 16.04
CA GLY A 359 26.52 -0.30 17.21
C GLY A 359 26.72 0.71 18.34
N SER A 360 25.86 0.64 19.36
CA SER A 360 26.05 1.13 20.73
C SER A 360 26.99 2.33 20.93
N SER A 361 26.47 3.57 20.96
CA SER A 361 27.02 4.68 21.74
C SER A 361 26.11 5.91 21.72
N SER A 362 25.35 6.08 22.79
CA SER A 362 25.12 7.41 23.37
C SER A 362 25.05 7.25 24.89
N THR A 363 26.20 6.89 25.46
CA THR A 363 26.57 7.45 26.76
C THR A 363 26.42 8.96 26.65
N VAL A 364 25.51 9.50 27.46
CA VAL A 364 25.35 10.93 27.67
C VAL A 364 26.70 11.44 28.18
N SER A 365 27.48 12.04 27.28
CA SER A 365 28.63 12.85 27.66
C SER A 365 28.09 14.12 28.31
N SER A 366 27.95 14.08 29.64
CA SER A 366 27.80 15.28 30.46
C SER A 366 29.09 16.10 30.35
N SER A 367 29.15 16.98 29.36
CA SER A 367 30.15 18.03 29.27
C SER A 367 29.78 19.11 30.29
N SER A 368 30.38 19.02 31.47
CA SER A 368 30.51 20.11 32.41
C SER A 368 31.36 21.22 31.78
N SER A 369 30.70 22.25 31.25
CA SER A 369 31.33 23.49 30.83
C SER A 369 31.69 24.33 32.06
N SER A 370 32.98 24.33 32.38
CA SER A 370 33.63 25.27 33.27
C SER A 370 33.59 26.69 32.68
N SER A 371 32.76 27.56 33.24
CA SER A 371 32.83 29.00 33.05
C SER A 371 33.35 29.65 34.32
N SER A 372 34.61 30.09 34.25
CA SER A 372 35.28 30.96 35.19
C SER A 372 34.62 32.33 35.26
N ASN A 373 34.30 32.81 36.47
CA ASN A 373 34.64 34.19 36.85
C ASN A 373 34.68 34.36 38.39
N PRO A 374 35.56 35.23 38.91
CA PRO A 374 35.91 35.26 40.31
C PRO A 374 34.99 36.18 41.10
N ASN A 375 34.55 35.76 42.29
CA ASN A 375 34.49 36.72 43.39
C ASN A 375 34.67 36.06 44.75
N CYS A 376 35.61 36.65 45.46
CA CYS A 376 35.94 36.57 46.87
C CYS A 376 34.71 36.39 47.78
N SER A 377 34.77 35.41 48.70
CA SER A 377 34.55 35.58 50.14
C SER A 377 34.77 34.26 50.89
N THR A 378 35.84 34.26 51.69
CA THR A 378 36.08 33.50 52.93
C THR A 378 34.88 32.81 53.58
N VAL A 379 35.03 31.55 54.00
CA VAL A 379 35.10 31.12 55.42
C VAL A 379 35.64 29.67 55.47
N SER A 380 36.50 29.44 56.47
CA SER A 380 37.12 28.19 56.97
C SER A 380 36.08 27.08 57.29
N CYS A 381 36.36 25.83 57.66
CA CYS A 381 37.49 25.17 58.28
C CYS A 381 37.25 23.64 58.22
N SER A 382 38.31 22.85 58.05
CA SER A 382 38.61 21.56 58.69
C SER A 382 37.48 20.57 59.09
N MET A 383 37.56 19.32 58.61
CA MET A 383 38.12 18.17 59.37
C MET A 383 37.81 16.82 58.72
N LYS A 384 38.85 15.95 58.71
CA LYS A 384 38.91 14.49 59.02
C LYS A 384 37.68 13.63 58.63
N GLY A 385 37.79 12.51 57.93
CA GLY A 385 38.86 11.50 57.91
C GLY A 385 38.25 10.14 58.27
N GLY A 386 38.74 9.07 57.64
CA GLY A 386 38.73 7.73 58.24
C GLY A 386 37.71 6.72 57.70
N SER A 387 38.29 5.73 57.01
CA SER A 387 37.87 4.33 56.84
C SER A 387 36.77 4.01 55.83
#